data_AF-A0A935D677-F1
#
_entry.id   AF-A0A935D677-F1
#
_cell.length_a   1.000
_cell.length_b   1.000
_cell.length_c   1.000
_cell.angle_alpha   90.00
_cell.angle_beta   90.00
_cell.angle_gamma   90.00
#
_symmetry.space_group_name_H-M   'P 1'
#
loop_
_entity.id
_entity.type
_entity.pdbx_description
1 polymer ?
#
loop_
_entity_poly.entity_id
_entity_poly.type
_entity_poly.pdbx_seq_one_letter_code
_entity_poly.pdbx_strand_id
1 'polypeptide(L)'
;MALFPKCTFEFFLSSGGGFVAGERNEGTLVLHVPEAIPRAEHLFMNLHTAAWAGYGSGKNRSVHRRELLNLPMRVDLPATGMPAGRHSYPFALDVPAWLPPGFAGNDCAVEHELRARLDVDWALDPHTTVRPVVHRPPERGARATTVVRSPRAFHDALVLELTLPSVVTVDEPIDGQLALRAGMEAKFDAIVLTLAKVSRITMARGDLRRQDVTEVVLRADQVRAGEPIAFRFPPSGEAASSFSSGYIDLGYAVYVRADIPWGFDPEFSVPVRVLPSGSVLEGEESAVVLGGERLRRVAAFVAARTGLTPGRAPVIASGVEGPVTFAIEDAPRGGDLGVEAILTFPALGVDLRLRALGILEGFRDSPLLPPELRTGYLLRCDAPRGRYATEPLGEATFHDLLSDLGAASSLRMSDHHLAFHFIVEDDAERIASVAAFVANKAKRLSAAIAAMPFPTVLEAARFSWEGAARERGGVLVPSNPAIVGVSVGVRTLAGEERHFRLSVTTEWQLDATPRVRLDVDLGELTLPPHVAGRGDERLTHPLLTSLRGVLDDITVDGARLVRAHAPFPEDPRPLFAAGEVIAQWALELRGERRVDAPYR
;
A
#
# COMPACT_ATOMS: atom_id res chain seq x y z
N MET A 1 -35.86 -39.70 59.40
CA MET A 1 -35.09 -39.65 58.15
C MET A 1 -34.50 -38.25 58.02
N ALA A 2 -33.30 -38.10 57.43
CA ALA A 2 -32.61 -36.80 57.36
C ALA A 2 -33.16 -35.91 56.23
N LEU A 3 -33.59 -34.68 56.56
CA LEU A 3 -34.11 -33.70 55.58
C LEU A 3 -33.12 -33.38 54.43
N PHE A 4 -31.84 -33.64 54.66
CA PHE A 4 -30.74 -33.52 53.70
C PHE A 4 -30.03 -34.87 53.59
N PRO A 5 -30.49 -35.79 52.73
CA PRO A 5 -29.82 -37.06 52.54
C PRO A 5 -28.40 -36.81 52.02
N LYS A 6 -27.40 -37.45 52.64
CA LYS A 6 -26.01 -37.33 52.20
C LYS A 6 -25.80 -38.25 51.01
N CYS A 7 -25.39 -37.69 49.88
CA CYS A 7 -24.95 -38.43 48.70
C CYS A 7 -23.88 -37.61 47.99
N THR A 8 -22.73 -38.22 47.68
CA THR A 8 -21.71 -37.59 46.84
C THR A 8 -21.75 -38.20 45.44
N PHE A 9 -21.39 -37.41 44.45
CA PHE A 9 -21.48 -37.74 43.03
C PHE A 9 -20.14 -37.48 42.36
N GLU A 10 -19.68 -38.43 41.55
CA GLU A 10 -18.43 -38.31 40.79
C GLU A 10 -18.69 -38.72 39.34
N PHE A 11 -18.38 -37.83 38.41
CA PHE A 11 -18.44 -38.11 36.97
C PHE A 11 -17.09 -38.59 36.46
N PHE A 12 -17.09 -39.72 35.75
CA PHE A 12 -15.94 -40.25 35.02
C PHE A 12 -16.26 -40.25 33.53
N LEU A 13 -15.62 -39.36 32.76
CA LEU A 13 -15.80 -39.25 31.32
C LEU A 13 -14.73 -40.06 30.59
N SER A 14 -15.12 -40.85 29.59
CA SER A 14 -14.19 -41.77 28.90
C SER A 14 -13.12 -41.04 28.06
N SER A 15 -13.43 -39.83 27.61
CA SER A 15 -12.60 -38.96 26.76
C SER A 15 -11.71 -37.98 27.54
N GLY A 16 -11.15 -38.41 28.68
CA GLY A 16 -10.15 -37.61 29.41
C GLY A 16 -10.68 -36.31 30.04
N GLY A 17 -11.99 -36.24 30.34
CA GLY A 17 -12.59 -35.11 31.06
C GLY A 17 -13.42 -34.12 30.23
N GLY A 18 -13.61 -34.38 28.93
CA GLY A 18 -14.46 -33.56 28.06
C GLY A 18 -15.39 -34.37 27.16
N PHE A 19 -16.17 -33.68 26.35
CA PHE A 19 -17.01 -34.25 25.30
C PHE A 19 -16.49 -33.85 23.91
N VAL A 20 -16.67 -34.72 22.91
CA VAL A 20 -16.40 -34.40 21.51
C VAL A 20 -17.73 -34.19 20.78
N ALA A 21 -17.91 -33.01 20.19
CA ALA A 21 -19.10 -32.69 19.41
C ALA A 21 -19.20 -33.60 18.16
N GLY A 22 -20.40 -34.12 17.89
CA GLY A 22 -20.67 -35.02 16.77
C GLY A 22 -20.41 -36.49 17.07
N GLU A 23 -19.91 -36.82 18.27
CA GLU A 23 -19.64 -38.19 18.68
C GLU A 23 -20.59 -38.64 19.80
N ARG A 24 -20.72 -39.96 19.95
CA ARG A 24 -21.33 -40.59 21.11
C ARG A 24 -20.34 -40.55 22.26
N ASN A 25 -20.67 -39.82 23.31
CA ASN A 25 -19.82 -39.62 24.46
C ASN A 25 -20.28 -40.49 25.62
N GLU A 26 -19.37 -41.31 26.16
CA GLU A 26 -19.69 -42.28 27.21
C GLU A 26 -19.02 -41.89 28.53
N GLY A 27 -19.70 -42.18 29.63
CA GLY A 27 -19.19 -41.94 30.96
C GLY A 27 -19.87 -42.79 32.01
N THR A 28 -19.43 -42.61 33.25
CA THR A 28 -20.01 -43.27 34.41
C THR A 28 -20.20 -42.26 35.52
N LEU A 29 -21.41 -42.22 36.07
CA LEU A 29 -21.72 -41.48 37.28
C LEU A 29 -21.64 -42.44 38.47
N VAL A 30 -20.78 -42.12 39.44
CA VAL A 30 -20.63 -42.87 40.68
C VAL A 30 -21.30 -42.10 41.81
N LEU A 31 -22.21 -42.77 42.51
CA LEU A 31 -22.85 -42.26 43.72
C LEU A 31 -22.26 -42.97 44.93
N HIS A 32 -21.90 -42.21 45.96
CA HIS A 32 -21.55 -42.77 47.27
C HIS A 32 -22.59 -42.33 48.30
N VAL A 33 -23.32 -43.33 48.79
CA VAL A 33 -24.50 -43.19 49.64
C VAL A 33 -24.15 -43.75 51.02
N PRO A 34 -23.72 -42.92 51.99
CA PRO A 34 -23.27 -43.40 53.31
C PRO A 34 -24.37 -44.10 54.11
N GLU A 35 -25.63 -43.72 53.92
CA GLU A 35 -26.81 -44.31 54.55
C GLU A 35 -27.93 -44.43 53.51
N ALA A 36 -28.76 -45.46 53.61
CA ALA A 36 -29.83 -45.69 52.64
C ALA A 36 -30.80 -44.48 52.58
N ILE A 37 -31.17 -44.10 51.36
CA ILE A 37 -32.09 -42.98 51.07
C ILE A 37 -33.42 -43.58 50.60
N PRO A 38 -34.36 -43.84 51.52
CA PRO A 38 -35.68 -44.35 51.17
C PRO A 38 -36.47 -43.31 50.38
N ARG A 39 -37.28 -43.78 49.42
CA ARG A 39 -38.07 -42.94 48.50
C ARG A 39 -37.24 -42.06 47.55
N ALA A 40 -36.00 -42.47 47.25
CA ALA A 40 -35.31 -41.98 46.07
C ALA A 40 -35.90 -42.69 44.84
N GLU A 41 -36.49 -41.94 43.91
CA GLU A 41 -37.29 -42.52 42.81
C GLU A 41 -36.49 -42.53 41.51
N HIS A 42 -35.80 -41.43 41.22
CA HIS A 42 -35.14 -41.21 39.95
C HIS A 42 -33.76 -40.60 40.14
N LEU A 43 -32.81 -41.04 39.32
CA LEU A 43 -31.55 -40.35 39.11
C LEU A 43 -31.64 -39.61 37.77
N PHE A 44 -31.63 -38.29 37.83
CA PHE A 44 -31.59 -37.43 36.66
C PHE A 44 -30.16 -37.01 36.38
N MET A 45 -29.76 -37.10 35.12
CA MET A 45 -28.55 -36.47 34.61
C MET A 45 -28.95 -35.53 33.47
N ASN A 46 -28.29 -34.40 33.32
CA ASN A 46 -28.62 -33.46 32.25
C ASN A 46 -27.36 -32.77 31.75
N LEU A 47 -27.09 -32.87 30.45
CA LEU A 47 -26.15 -31.99 29.77
C LEU A 47 -26.91 -30.77 29.25
N HIS A 48 -26.69 -29.64 29.90
CA HIS A 48 -27.26 -28.35 29.55
C HIS A 48 -26.16 -27.44 29.00
N THR A 49 -26.38 -26.88 27.81
CA THR A 49 -25.52 -25.86 27.23
C THR A 49 -26.31 -24.57 27.07
N ALA A 50 -25.74 -23.48 27.55
CA ALA A 50 -26.32 -22.17 27.39
C ALA A 50 -25.28 -21.16 26.93
N ALA A 51 -25.70 -20.26 26.06
CA ALA A 51 -24.95 -19.07 25.72
C ALA A 51 -25.53 -17.88 26.50
N TRP A 52 -24.66 -16.99 26.96
CA TRP A 52 -25.09 -15.77 27.64
C TRP A 52 -24.29 -14.54 27.20
N ALA A 53 -24.92 -13.37 27.30
CA ALA A 53 -24.29 -12.07 27.07
C ALA A 53 -24.86 -11.01 28.03
N GLY A 54 -23.99 -10.25 28.69
CA GLY A 54 -24.35 -9.07 29.47
C GLY A 54 -24.49 -7.82 28.60
N TYR A 55 -25.40 -6.91 28.95
CA TYR A 55 -25.62 -5.64 28.25
C TYR A 55 -25.76 -4.50 29.25
N GLY A 56 -25.15 -3.36 28.94
CA GLY A 56 -25.12 -2.19 29.81
C GLY A 56 -24.06 -2.29 30.91
N SER A 57 -23.98 -1.26 31.75
CA SER A 57 -22.98 -1.17 32.83
C SER A 57 -23.64 -0.80 34.17
N GLY A 58 -22.94 -1.13 35.26
CA GLY A 58 -23.38 -0.80 36.62
C GLY A 58 -24.75 -1.38 36.99
N LYS A 59 -25.59 -0.56 37.64
CA LYS A 59 -26.91 -0.96 38.17
C LYS A 59 -27.94 -1.30 37.08
N ASN A 60 -27.68 -0.92 35.83
CA ASN A 60 -28.57 -1.19 34.68
C ASN A 60 -28.08 -2.38 33.82
N ARG A 61 -27.06 -3.12 34.29
CA ARG A 61 -26.57 -4.31 33.57
C ARG A 61 -27.65 -5.39 33.56
N SER A 62 -27.96 -5.90 32.37
CA SER A 62 -28.85 -7.05 32.15
C SER A 62 -28.05 -8.21 31.56
N VAL A 63 -28.40 -9.45 31.90
CA VAL A 63 -27.76 -10.65 31.32
C VAL A 63 -28.82 -11.45 30.60
N HIS A 64 -28.61 -11.66 29.31
CA HIS A 64 -29.47 -12.48 28.47
C HIS A 64 -28.85 -13.87 28.36
N ARG A 65 -29.64 -14.90 28.66
CA ARG A 65 -29.26 -16.31 28.52
C ARG A 65 -30.16 -16.98 27.48
N ARG A 66 -29.57 -17.85 26.67
CA ARG A 66 -30.26 -18.69 25.69
C ARG A 66 -29.78 -20.12 25.85
N GLU A 67 -30.74 -21.03 25.95
CA GLU A 67 -30.46 -22.46 25.91
C GLU A 67 -30.08 -22.83 24.48
N LEU A 68 -28.95 -23.52 24.34
CA LEU A 68 -28.48 -24.09 23.08
C LEU A 68 -28.83 -25.57 22.99
N LEU A 69 -28.63 -26.31 24.10
CA LEU A 69 -28.83 -27.74 24.17
C LEU A 69 -29.29 -28.15 25.56
N ASN A 70 -30.22 -29.09 25.64
CA ASN A 70 -30.69 -29.70 26.87
C ASN A 70 -30.91 -31.21 26.60
N LEU A 71 -30.03 -32.05 27.15
CA LEU A 71 -30.06 -33.50 26.98
C LEU A 71 -30.32 -34.19 28.33
N PRO A 72 -31.61 -34.35 28.71
CA PRO A 72 -31.95 -35.04 29.93
C PRO A 72 -31.81 -36.55 29.79
N MET A 73 -31.31 -37.18 30.85
CA MET A 73 -31.25 -38.62 31.04
C MET A 73 -31.88 -38.95 32.38
N ARG A 74 -32.60 -40.08 32.43
CA ARG A 74 -33.29 -40.55 33.62
C ARG A 74 -33.01 -42.02 33.82
N VAL A 75 -32.69 -42.38 35.06
CA VAL A 75 -32.59 -43.76 35.53
C VAL A 75 -33.63 -43.97 36.62
N ASP A 76 -34.51 -44.95 36.43
CA ASP A 76 -35.46 -45.36 37.46
C ASP A 76 -34.75 -46.20 38.53
N LEU A 77 -34.97 -45.85 39.80
CA LEU A 77 -34.36 -46.53 40.94
C LEU A 77 -35.31 -47.61 41.50
N PRO A 78 -34.79 -48.57 42.30
CA PRO A 78 -35.64 -49.55 42.97
C PRO A 78 -36.71 -48.89 43.84
N ALA A 79 -37.90 -49.49 43.92
CA ALA A 79 -39.02 -48.97 44.72
C ALA A 79 -38.68 -48.83 46.23
N THR A 80 -37.68 -49.56 46.71
CA THR A 80 -37.17 -49.44 48.09
C THR A 80 -36.32 -48.18 48.34
N GLY A 81 -36.06 -47.38 47.30
CA GLY A 81 -35.13 -46.26 47.33
C GLY A 81 -33.68 -46.69 47.05
N MET A 82 -32.75 -45.80 47.38
CA MET A 82 -31.32 -45.98 47.11
C MET A 82 -30.61 -46.59 48.32
N PRO A 83 -30.05 -47.81 48.22
CA PRO A 83 -29.38 -48.46 49.36
C PRO A 83 -28.03 -47.80 49.69
N ALA A 84 -27.57 -47.99 50.92
CA ALA A 84 -26.24 -47.56 51.34
C ALA A 84 -25.15 -48.27 50.51
N GLY A 85 -24.07 -47.58 50.21
CA GLY A 85 -22.92 -48.10 49.46
C GLY A 85 -22.55 -47.25 48.25
N ARG A 86 -21.70 -47.84 47.40
CA ARG A 86 -21.21 -47.24 46.16
C ARG A 86 -21.99 -47.81 44.98
N HIS A 87 -22.52 -46.93 44.14
CA HIS A 87 -23.35 -47.27 42.98
C HIS A 87 -22.78 -46.64 41.72
N SER A 88 -22.88 -47.34 40.60
CA SER A 88 -22.29 -46.92 39.34
C SER A 88 -23.33 -46.96 38.23
N TYR A 89 -23.49 -45.85 37.53
CA TYR A 89 -24.46 -45.66 36.48
C TYR A 89 -23.74 -45.26 35.20
N PRO A 90 -23.53 -46.19 34.25
CA PRO A 90 -23.01 -45.83 32.94
C PRO A 90 -24.05 -44.99 32.18
N PHE A 91 -23.56 -44.04 31.40
CA PHE A 91 -24.40 -43.21 30.54
C PHE A 91 -23.72 -42.97 29.20
N ALA A 92 -24.52 -42.68 28.18
CA ALA A 92 -24.07 -42.27 26.86
C ALA A 92 -24.89 -41.07 26.38
N LEU A 93 -24.22 -40.08 25.82
CA LEU A 93 -24.79 -38.83 25.31
C LEU A 93 -24.36 -38.64 23.86
N ASP A 94 -25.33 -38.49 22.96
CA ASP A 94 -25.05 -38.11 21.58
C ASP A 94 -24.97 -36.58 21.50
N VAL A 95 -23.74 -36.04 21.48
CA VAL A 95 -23.51 -34.60 21.45
C VAL A 95 -23.59 -34.11 20.01
N PRO A 96 -24.45 -33.14 19.66
CA PRO A 96 -24.59 -32.70 18.27
C PRO A 96 -23.29 -32.10 17.70
N ALA A 97 -23.02 -32.36 16.42
CA ALA A 97 -21.83 -31.86 15.72
C ALA A 97 -21.75 -30.33 15.61
N TRP A 98 -22.90 -29.65 15.71
CA TRP A 98 -22.98 -28.19 15.68
C TRP A 98 -22.74 -27.54 17.05
N LEU A 99 -22.61 -28.32 18.14
CA LEU A 99 -22.42 -27.75 19.47
C LEU A 99 -21.06 -27.03 19.53
N PRO A 100 -21.03 -25.71 19.82
CA PRO A 100 -19.78 -24.97 19.93
C PRO A 100 -18.92 -25.45 21.10
N PRO A 101 -17.61 -25.17 21.10
CA PRO A 101 -16.77 -25.41 22.26
C PRO A 101 -17.12 -24.44 23.38
N GLY A 102 -16.64 -24.74 24.58
CA GLY A 102 -16.70 -23.80 25.70
C GLY A 102 -15.97 -22.52 25.33
N PHE A 103 -16.60 -21.37 25.58
CA PHE A 103 -16.07 -20.06 25.19
C PHE A 103 -16.30 -19.04 26.29
N ALA A 104 -15.28 -18.25 26.60
CA ALA A 104 -15.40 -17.08 27.45
C ALA A 104 -14.76 -15.88 26.73
N GLY A 105 -15.54 -14.82 26.58
CA GLY A 105 -15.09 -13.55 25.98
C GLY A 105 -15.54 -12.36 26.81
N ASN A 106 -15.42 -11.16 26.22
CA ASN A 106 -15.81 -9.92 26.89
C ASN A 106 -17.32 -9.89 27.17
N ASP A 107 -17.70 -10.09 28.43
CA ASP A 107 -19.08 -10.11 28.95
C ASP A 107 -20.03 -11.08 28.23
N CYS A 108 -19.50 -12.14 27.59
CA CYS A 108 -20.26 -13.18 26.92
C CYS A 108 -19.56 -14.53 27.03
N ALA A 109 -20.33 -15.62 26.99
CA ALA A 109 -19.78 -16.96 27.06
C ALA A 109 -20.73 -18.02 26.50
N VAL A 110 -20.16 -19.18 26.19
CA VAL A 110 -20.87 -20.45 26.01
C VAL A 110 -20.43 -21.39 27.12
N GLU A 111 -21.39 -21.85 27.92
CA GLU A 111 -21.15 -22.69 29.09
C GLU A 111 -21.83 -24.04 28.91
N HIS A 112 -21.12 -25.10 29.28
CA HIS A 112 -21.64 -26.47 29.33
C HIS A 112 -21.69 -26.91 30.79
N GLU A 113 -22.82 -27.47 31.21
CA GLU A 113 -23.06 -27.96 32.55
C GLU A 113 -23.62 -29.38 32.48
N LEU A 114 -22.95 -30.33 33.12
CA LEU A 114 -23.44 -31.68 33.32
C LEU A 114 -23.89 -31.80 34.79
N ARG A 115 -25.19 -31.86 34.99
CA ARG A 115 -25.81 -31.93 36.32
C ARG A 115 -26.32 -33.34 36.60
N ALA A 116 -26.09 -33.85 37.80
CA ALA A 116 -26.81 -35.01 38.32
C ALA A 116 -27.67 -34.59 39.52
N ARG A 117 -28.89 -35.11 39.62
CA ARG A 117 -29.83 -34.89 40.72
C ARG A 117 -30.50 -36.21 41.10
N LEU A 118 -30.48 -36.54 42.38
CA LEU A 118 -31.21 -37.66 42.95
C LEU A 118 -32.57 -37.16 43.47
N ASP A 119 -33.66 -37.57 42.84
CA ASP A 119 -35.03 -37.15 43.14
C ASP A 119 -35.57 -37.89 44.37
N VAL A 120 -35.91 -37.15 45.43
CA VAL A 120 -36.37 -37.71 46.71
C VAL A 120 -37.68 -37.04 47.13
N ASP A 121 -38.77 -37.80 47.12
CA ASP A 121 -40.18 -37.36 47.31
C ASP A 121 -40.46 -36.43 48.52
N TRP A 122 -39.60 -36.41 49.53
CA TRP A 122 -39.82 -35.68 50.80
C TRP A 122 -38.64 -34.82 51.27
N ALA A 123 -37.52 -34.79 50.54
CA ALA A 123 -36.27 -34.17 50.98
C ALA A 123 -35.71 -33.20 49.93
N LEU A 124 -34.70 -32.41 50.32
CA LEU A 124 -33.96 -31.64 49.32
C LEU A 124 -33.06 -32.60 48.51
N ASP A 125 -33.21 -32.56 47.19
CA ASP A 125 -32.48 -33.44 46.28
C ASP A 125 -30.96 -33.20 46.33
N PRO A 126 -30.18 -34.24 46.67
CA PRO A 126 -28.75 -34.21 46.47
C PRO A 126 -28.44 -34.02 44.98
N HIS A 127 -27.54 -33.11 44.66
CA HIS A 127 -27.13 -32.87 43.28
C HIS A 127 -25.65 -32.49 43.20
N THR A 128 -25.09 -32.64 42.01
CA THR A 128 -23.78 -32.11 41.64
C THR A 128 -23.85 -31.50 40.26
N THR A 129 -22.94 -30.58 39.96
CA THR A 129 -22.76 -30.00 38.64
C THR A 129 -21.27 -29.98 38.31
N VAL A 130 -20.90 -30.48 37.14
CA VAL A 130 -19.56 -30.34 36.58
C VAL A 130 -19.63 -29.55 35.27
N ARG A 131 -18.52 -28.92 34.88
CA ARG A 131 -18.40 -28.15 33.64
C ARG A 131 -17.47 -28.86 32.68
N PRO A 132 -17.97 -29.80 31.86
CA PRO A 132 -17.12 -30.52 30.92
C PRO A 132 -16.62 -29.57 29.82
N VAL A 133 -15.41 -29.82 29.33
CA VAL A 133 -14.92 -29.14 28.12
C VAL A 133 -15.56 -29.81 26.92
N VAL A 134 -16.16 -29.03 26.02
CA VAL A 134 -16.62 -29.55 24.72
C VAL A 134 -15.57 -29.20 23.68
N HIS A 135 -15.03 -30.24 23.04
CA HIS A 135 -14.09 -30.14 21.93
C HIS A 135 -14.83 -30.27 20.60
N ARG A 136 -14.39 -29.51 19.61
CA ARG A 136 -14.82 -29.72 18.23
C ARG A 136 -13.91 -30.75 17.55
N PRO A 137 -14.47 -31.64 16.72
CA PRO A 137 -13.67 -32.58 15.96
C PRO A 137 -12.78 -31.85 14.95
N PRO A 138 -11.61 -32.40 14.59
CA PRO A 138 -10.76 -31.88 13.53
C PRO A 138 -11.53 -31.66 12.21
N GLU A 139 -11.23 -30.56 11.54
CA GLU A 139 -11.83 -30.19 10.26
C GLU A 139 -10.80 -30.27 9.13
N ARG A 140 -11.29 -30.28 7.88
CA ARG A 140 -10.45 -29.98 6.71
C ARG A 140 -10.69 -28.54 6.28
N GLY A 141 -9.62 -27.81 6.02
CA GLY A 141 -9.67 -26.44 5.52
C GLY A 141 -8.73 -26.22 4.35
N ALA A 142 -9.04 -25.23 3.52
CA ALA A 142 -8.12 -24.75 2.51
C ALA A 142 -7.31 -23.57 3.06
N ARG A 143 -5.99 -23.67 3.05
CA ARG A 143 -5.09 -22.56 3.37
C ARG A 143 -4.78 -21.79 2.09
N ALA A 144 -5.08 -20.51 2.11
CA ALA A 144 -4.65 -19.57 1.08
C ALA A 144 -4.00 -18.34 1.73
N THR A 145 -2.93 -17.83 1.11
CA THR A 145 -2.36 -16.53 1.48
C THR A 145 -3.30 -15.42 1.04
N THR A 146 -3.76 -14.63 2.00
CA THR A 146 -4.55 -13.42 1.76
C THR A 146 -3.60 -12.25 1.62
N VAL A 147 -3.71 -11.52 0.51
CA VAL A 147 -2.99 -10.26 0.31
C VAL A 147 -4.00 -9.14 0.52
N VAL A 148 -3.79 -8.32 1.53
CA VAL A 148 -4.68 -7.21 1.86
C VAL A 148 -3.90 -5.91 1.76
N ARG A 149 -4.57 -4.89 1.24
CA ARG A 149 -4.08 -3.52 1.25
C ARG A 149 -4.93 -2.69 2.21
N SER A 150 -4.32 -1.69 2.82
CA SER A 150 -5.05 -0.70 3.62
C SER A 150 -6.16 -0.06 2.78
N PRO A 151 -7.38 0.08 3.32
CA PRO A 151 -8.50 0.70 2.60
C PRO A 151 -8.26 2.20 2.39
N ARG A 152 -9.01 2.81 1.45
CA ARG A 152 -8.96 4.27 1.17
C ARG A 152 -9.11 5.13 2.43
N ALA A 153 -10.02 4.72 3.31
CA ALA A 153 -10.32 5.43 4.54
C ALA A 153 -9.29 5.22 5.67
N PHE A 154 -8.23 4.44 5.45
CA PHE A 154 -7.19 4.24 6.45
C PHE A 154 -6.39 5.52 6.65
N HIS A 155 -5.72 6.03 5.62
CA HIS A 155 -4.93 7.26 5.74
C HIS A 155 -4.70 7.87 4.36
N ASP A 156 -4.63 9.19 4.28
CA ASP A 156 -4.55 9.90 2.99
C ASP A 156 -3.23 9.62 2.24
N ALA A 157 -2.17 9.30 2.97
CA ALA A 157 -0.83 9.10 2.44
C ALA A 157 -0.24 7.70 2.68
N LEU A 158 -0.74 6.94 3.67
CA LEU A 158 -0.14 5.64 4.02
C LEU A 158 -0.84 4.54 3.25
N VAL A 159 -0.07 3.77 2.50
CA VAL A 159 -0.57 2.56 1.83
C VAL A 159 0.24 1.37 2.34
N LEU A 160 -0.43 0.50 3.09
CA LEU A 160 0.16 -0.72 3.64
C LEU A 160 -0.28 -1.92 2.79
N GLU A 161 0.65 -2.83 2.56
CA GLU A 161 0.37 -4.16 2.03
C GLU A 161 0.67 -5.20 3.12
N LEU A 162 -0.23 -6.17 3.28
CA LEU A 162 -0.17 -7.21 4.32
C LEU A 162 -0.42 -8.57 3.68
N THR A 163 0.34 -9.58 4.10
CA THR A 163 0.06 -11.00 3.83
C THR A 163 -0.21 -11.76 5.11
N LEU A 164 -1.24 -12.60 5.09
CA LEU A 164 -1.66 -13.46 6.20
C LEU A 164 -2.32 -14.73 5.67
N PRO A 165 -2.22 -15.87 6.36
CA PRO A 165 -3.05 -17.04 6.06
C PRO A 165 -4.53 -16.73 6.32
N SER A 166 -5.40 -17.13 5.40
CA SER A 166 -6.87 -17.03 5.57
C SER A 166 -7.42 -17.97 6.63
N VAL A 167 -6.77 -19.12 6.82
CA VAL A 167 -7.17 -20.17 7.74
C VAL A 167 -5.95 -20.71 8.47
N VAL A 168 -6.06 -20.83 9.79
CA VAL A 168 -5.07 -21.47 10.65
C VAL A 168 -5.70 -22.48 11.60
N THR A 169 -4.90 -23.31 12.27
CA THR A 169 -5.33 -24.13 13.42
C THR A 169 -5.05 -23.43 14.75
N VAL A 170 -5.67 -23.86 15.85
CA VAL A 170 -5.47 -23.26 17.19
C VAL A 170 -3.99 -23.34 17.65
N ASP A 171 -3.27 -24.39 17.24
CA ASP A 171 -1.94 -24.71 17.77
C ASP A 171 -0.79 -24.18 16.90
N GLU A 172 -1.08 -23.52 15.79
CA GLU A 172 -0.06 -23.00 14.88
C GLU A 172 0.11 -21.49 14.98
N PRO A 173 1.33 -20.98 14.75
CA PRO A 173 1.56 -19.55 14.69
C PRO A 173 0.86 -18.94 13.47
N ILE A 174 0.50 -17.66 13.58
CA ILE A 174 0.06 -16.87 12.43
C ILE A 174 1.27 -16.07 11.93
N ASP A 175 1.81 -16.50 10.80
CA ASP A 175 2.92 -15.83 10.13
C ASP A 175 2.42 -14.91 9.02
N GLY A 176 3.06 -13.76 8.88
CA GLY A 176 2.70 -12.79 7.86
C GLY A 176 3.83 -11.82 7.53
N GLN A 177 3.60 -10.99 6.51
CA GLN A 177 4.50 -9.90 6.15
C GLN A 177 3.73 -8.59 5.97
N LEU A 178 4.36 -7.48 6.33
CA LEU A 178 3.85 -6.14 6.10
C LEU A 178 4.90 -5.31 5.35
N ALA A 179 4.47 -4.53 4.36
CA ALA A 179 5.32 -3.56 3.69
C ALA A 179 4.61 -2.21 3.55
N LEU A 180 5.38 -1.13 3.63
CA LEU A 180 4.91 0.21 3.27
C LEU A 180 5.11 0.42 1.78
N ARG A 181 4.01 0.61 1.06
CA ARG A 181 4.04 0.91 -0.37
C ARG A 181 4.21 2.41 -0.63
N ALA A 182 3.52 3.23 0.15
CA ALA A 182 3.58 4.68 0.03
C ALA A 182 3.36 5.37 1.38
N GLY A 183 3.77 6.65 1.44
CA GLY A 183 3.71 7.45 2.66
C GLY A 183 4.97 7.36 3.52
N MET A 184 6.14 7.16 2.89
CA MET A 184 7.45 7.11 3.56
C MET A 184 7.71 8.36 4.42
N GLU A 185 7.26 9.51 3.91
CA GLU A 185 7.35 10.82 4.55
C GLU A 185 6.21 11.11 5.53
N ALA A 186 5.20 10.24 5.63
CA ALA A 186 4.10 10.44 6.56
C ALA A 186 4.59 10.31 8.01
N LYS A 187 3.99 11.11 8.89
CA LYS A 187 4.31 11.11 10.32
C LYS A 187 3.51 10.01 11.02
N PHE A 188 4.21 8.98 11.46
CA PHE A 188 3.72 7.91 12.32
C PHE A 188 4.91 7.35 13.12
N ASP A 189 4.64 6.81 14.30
CA ASP A 189 5.65 6.27 15.23
C ASP A 189 5.80 4.75 15.07
N ALA A 190 4.71 4.04 14.77
CA ALA A 190 4.70 2.60 14.54
C ALA A 190 3.48 2.13 13.73
N ILE A 191 3.57 0.92 13.18
CA ILE A 191 2.42 0.13 12.77
C ILE A 191 2.22 -0.98 13.81
N VAL A 192 1.03 -1.01 14.41
CA VAL A 192 0.65 -1.97 15.45
C VAL A 192 -0.29 -3.01 14.86
N LEU A 193 0.09 -4.27 15.00
CA LEU A 193 -0.70 -5.43 14.56
C LEU A 193 -1.27 -6.13 15.80
N THR A 194 -2.59 -6.18 15.94
CA THR A 194 -3.24 -6.82 17.08
C THR A 194 -4.10 -8.00 16.62
N LEU A 195 -3.77 -9.21 17.07
CA LEU A 195 -4.65 -10.36 16.91
C LEU A 195 -5.76 -10.27 17.96
N ALA A 196 -7.01 -10.29 17.53
CA ALA A 196 -8.16 -10.21 18.42
C ALA A 196 -9.22 -11.28 18.13
N LYS A 197 -9.87 -11.74 19.21
CA LYS A 197 -11.12 -12.50 19.16
C LYS A 197 -12.26 -11.51 18.86
N VAL A 198 -13.08 -11.84 17.87
CA VAL A 198 -14.23 -11.03 17.46
C VAL A 198 -15.50 -11.86 17.65
N SER A 199 -16.29 -11.49 18.64
CA SER A 199 -17.56 -12.16 18.99
C SER A 199 -18.74 -11.35 18.47
N ARG A 200 -19.50 -11.93 17.55
CA ARG A 200 -20.78 -11.37 17.08
C ARG A 200 -21.91 -12.00 17.88
N ILE A 201 -22.73 -11.18 18.53
CA ILE A 201 -23.80 -11.63 19.44
C ILE A 201 -25.15 -11.21 18.88
N THR A 202 -26.11 -12.14 18.82
CA THR A 202 -27.43 -11.91 18.20
C THR A 202 -28.62 -12.07 19.17
N MET A 203 -28.37 -12.24 20.48
CA MET A 203 -29.44 -12.52 21.47
C MET A 203 -30.38 -11.34 21.81
N ALA A 204 -29.95 -10.11 21.52
CA ALA A 204 -30.70 -8.87 21.76
C ALA A 204 -30.65 -7.93 20.53
N ARG A 205 -30.02 -6.75 20.64
CA ARG A 205 -29.97 -5.75 19.55
C ARG A 205 -28.88 -6.00 18.49
N GLY A 206 -28.20 -7.15 18.55
CA GLY A 206 -26.93 -7.32 17.85
C GLY A 206 -25.81 -6.60 18.60
N ASP A 207 -24.64 -7.23 18.74
CA ASP A 207 -23.47 -6.63 19.36
C ASP A 207 -22.19 -7.24 18.78
N LEU A 208 -21.11 -6.47 18.75
CA LEU A 208 -19.80 -6.92 18.29
C LEU A 208 -18.78 -6.64 19.40
N ARG A 209 -18.13 -7.70 19.87
CA ARG A 209 -17.17 -7.60 20.97
C ARG A 209 -15.79 -8.05 20.53
N ARG A 210 -14.84 -7.16 20.73
CA ARG A 210 -13.43 -7.39 20.48
C ARG A 210 -12.73 -7.70 21.80
N GLN A 211 -11.85 -8.69 21.78
CA GLN A 211 -10.91 -8.98 22.87
C GLN A 211 -9.53 -9.22 22.26
N ASP A 212 -8.58 -8.36 22.61
CA ASP A 212 -7.21 -8.49 22.13
C ASP A 212 -6.54 -9.72 22.75
N VAL A 213 -5.81 -10.45 21.92
CA VAL A 213 -5.09 -11.68 22.32
C VAL A 213 -3.61 -11.38 22.47
N THR A 214 -3.02 -10.77 21.44
CA THR A 214 -1.60 -10.46 21.40
C THR A 214 -1.34 -9.34 20.39
N GLU A 215 -0.20 -8.67 20.54
CA GLU A 215 0.18 -7.50 19.76
C GLU A 215 1.62 -7.64 19.27
N VAL A 216 1.86 -7.19 18.03
CA VAL A 216 3.18 -7.02 17.45
C VAL A 216 3.32 -5.56 17.01
N VAL A 217 4.43 -4.92 17.36
CA VAL A 217 4.68 -3.52 17.01
C VAL A 217 5.87 -3.41 16.05
N LEU A 218 5.63 -2.84 14.88
CA LEU A 218 6.63 -2.58 13.84
C LEU A 218 6.99 -1.09 13.86
N ARG A 219 8.25 -0.76 14.11
CA ARG A 219 8.68 0.63 14.29
C ARG A 219 8.74 1.36 12.96
N ALA A 220 8.48 2.67 12.97
CA ALA A 220 8.40 3.46 11.74
C ALA A 220 9.67 3.44 10.90
N ASP A 221 10.86 3.41 11.53
CA ASP A 221 12.15 3.29 10.84
C ASP A 221 12.30 1.99 10.05
N GLN A 222 11.78 0.87 10.59
CA GLN A 222 11.75 -0.42 9.90
C GLN A 222 10.78 -0.37 8.72
N VAL A 223 9.56 0.15 8.95
CA VAL A 223 8.47 0.20 7.97
C VAL A 223 8.81 1.13 6.80
N ARG A 224 9.49 2.25 7.08
CA ARG A 224 10.02 3.20 6.08
C ARG A 224 11.18 2.66 5.24
N ALA A 225 11.60 1.41 5.38
CA ALA A 225 12.46 0.80 4.37
C ALA A 225 11.68 0.45 3.09
N GLY A 226 10.35 0.28 3.18
CA GLY A 226 9.50 -0.20 2.08
C GLY A 226 9.71 -1.67 1.72
N GLU A 227 10.66 -2.34 2.38
CA GLU A 227 10.92 -3.78 2.25
C GLU A 227 9.93 -4.57 3.13
N PRO A 228 9.55 -5.80 2.74
CA PRO A 228 8.64 -6.63 3.54
C PRO A 228 9.24 -6.99 4.90
N ILE A 229 8.49 -6.72 5.97
CA ILE A 229 8.84 -7.07 7.35
C ILE A 229 8.00 -8.27 7.77
N ALA A 230 8.66 -9.36 8.13
CA ALA A 230 7.99 -10.53 8.69
C ALA A 230 7.53 -10.27 10.13
N PHE A 231 6.33 -10.75 10.47
CA PHE A 231 5.82 -10.79 11.83
C PHE A 231 5.19 -12.14 12.13
N ARG A 232 5.08 -12.47 13.43
CA ARG A 232 4.52 -13.73 13.91
C ARG A 232 3.67 -13.49 15.14
N PHE A 233 2.45 -14.01 15.15
CA PHE A 233 1.69 -14.22 16.37
C PHE A 233 1.89 -15.66 16.86
N PRO A 234 2.35 -15.88 18.10
CA PRO A 234 2.52 -17.22 18.63
C PRO A 234 1.15 -17.91 18.81
N PRO A 235 1.12 -19.26 18.79
CA PRO A 235 -0.09 -20.01 19.15
C PRO A 235 -0.55 -19.61 20.55
N SER A 236 -1.86 -19.51 20.74
CA SER A 236 -2.46 -19.24 22.06
C SER A 236 -3.12 -20.52 22.57
N GLY A 237 -2.57 -21.10 23.64
CA GLY A 237 -3.17 -22.28 24.29
C GLY A 237 -4.56 -22.06 24.88
N GLU A 238 -5.02 -20.80 24.94
CA GLU A 238 -6.36 -20.39 25.40
C GLU A 238 -7.28 -19.93 24.24
N ALA A 239 -6.84 -20.11 22.98
CA ALA A 239 -7.67 -19.83 21.82
C ALA A 239 -8.71 -20.93 21.59
N ALA A 240 -9.96 -20.52 21.39
CA ALA A 240 -11.00 -21.43 20.92
C ALA A 240 -11.03 -21.40 19.39
N SER A 241 -11.36 -22.53 18.75
CA SER A 241 -11.63 -22.54 17.31
C SER A 241 -12.80 -21.62 16.96
N SER A 242 -12.77 -20.98 15.79
CA SER A 242 -13.88 -20.19 15.27
C SER A 242 -15.15 -21.03 15.14
N PHE A 243 -16.30 -20.51 15.57
CA PHE A 243 -17.58 -21.23 15.56
C PHE A 243 -18.76 -20.28 15.32
N SER A 244 -19.90 -20.86 14.95
CA SER A 244 -21.19 -20.18 14.93
C SER A 244 -22.22 -21.02 15.68
N SER A 245 -22.94 -20.38 16.60
CA SER A 245 -23.98 -21.04 17.41
C SER A 245 -25.38 -20.49 17.15
N GLY A 246 -25.51 -19.52 16.23
CA GLY A 246 -26.74 -18.76 15.99
C GLY A 246 -27.00 -17.65 17.02
N TYR A 247 -26.42 -17.72 18.22
CA TYR A 247 -26.50 -16.67 19.25
C TYR A 247 -25.19 -15.92 19.49
N ILE A 248 -24.07 -16.64 19.42
CA ILE A 248 -22.70 -16.12 19.48
C ILE A 248 -21.90 -16.76 18.34
N ASP A 249 -21.27 -15.93 17.52
CA ASP A 249 -20.31 -16.35 16.52
C ASP A 249 -18.93 -15.83 16.92
N LEU A 250 -17.94 -16.71 16.98
CA LEU A 250 -16.55 -16.37 17.27
C LEU A 250 -15.73 -16.46 15.99
N GLY A 251 -15.06 -15.36 15.65
CA GLY A 251 -14.00 -15.31 14.63
C GLY A 251 -12.75 -14.63 15.18
N TYR A 252 -11.71 -14.57 14.35
CA TYR A 252 -10.48 -13.85 14.65
C TYR A 252 -10.20 -12.83 13.56
N ALA A 253 -9.52 -11.74 13.93
CA ALA A 253 -9.03 -10.77 12.98
C ALA A 253 -7.71 -10.18 13.45
N VAL A 254 -6.85 -9.85 12.49
CA VAL A 254 -5.66 -9.01 12.71
C VAL A 254 -6.06 -7.58 12.43
N TYR A 255 -6.03 -6.75 13.46
CA TYR A 255 -6.22 -5.31 13.34
C TYR A 255 -4.88 -4.66 13.07
N VAL A 256 -4.83 -3.80 12.05
CA VAL A 256 -3.66 -3.03 11.63
C VAL A 256 -3.93 -1.58 11.93
N ARG A 257 -3.16 -1.00 12.86
CA ARG A 257 -3.29 0.38 13.31
C ARG A 257 -2.01 1.16 13.03
N ALA A 258 -2.12 2.38 12.49
CA ALA A 258 -1.00 3.30 12.46
C ALA A 258 -1.04 4.18 13.72
N ASP A 259 0.06 4.20 14.49
CA ASP A 259 0.23 5.05 15.66
C ASP A 259 0.71 6.43 15.20
N ILE A 260 -0.17 7.44 15.26
CA ILE A 260 0.08 8.77 14.72
C ILE A 260 0.22 9.79 15.87
N PRO A 261 1.42 10.39 16.04
CA PRO A 261 1.64 11.33 17.14
C PRO A 261 0.73 12.55 16.99
N TRP A 262 -0.03 12.83 18.06
CA TRP A 262 -1.00 13.95 18.13
C TRP A 262 -2.13 13.87 17.10
N GLY A 263 -2.43 12.67 16.59
CA GLY A 263 -3.44 12.42 15.56
C GLY A 263 -4.49 11.37 15.97
N PHE A 264 -5.36 11.06 15.03
CA PHE A 264 -6.23 9.89 15.10
C PHE A 264 -5.46 8.69 14.56
N ASP A 265 -5.50 7.57 15.28
CA ASP A 265 -4.87 6.31 14.85
C ASP A 265 -5.82 5.53 13.95
N PRO A 266 -5.62 5.55 12.62
CA PRO A 266 -6.49 4.79 11.74
C PRO A 266 -6.25 3.29 11.91
N GLU A 267 -7.32 2.52 11.72
CA GLU A 267 -7.31 1.08 11.89
C GLU A 267 -8.14 0.40 10.80
N PHE A 268 -7.68 -0.75 10.32
CA PHE A 268 -8.49 -1.70 9.55
C PHE A 268 -8.25 -3.13 10.05
N SER A 269 -9.07 -4.09 9.63
CA SER A 269 -8.97 -5.47 10.09
C SER A 269 -8.96 -6.48 8.95
N VAL A 270 -8.21 -7.57 9.14
CA VAL A 270 -8.12 -8.70 8.22
C VAL A 270 -8.60 -9.96 8.93
N PRO A 271 -9.70 -10.61 8.47
CA PRO A 271 -10.23 -11.77 9.14
C PRO A 271 -9.32 -12.99 8.96
N VAL A 272 -9.23 -13.80 10.01
CA VAL A 272 -8.54 -15.09 10.00
C VAL A 272 -9.48 -16.13 10.61
N ARG A 273 -9.67 -17.26 9.94
CA ARG A 273 -10.43 -18.38 10.50
C ARG A 273 -9.51 -19.30 11.28
N VAL A 274 -9.89 -19.66 12.50
CA VAL A 274 -9.13 -20.59 13.35
C VAL A 274 -9.88 -21.92 13.45
N LEU A 275 -9.25 -23.03 13.05
CA LEU A 275 -9.81 -24.38 13.09
C LEU A 275 -9.39 -25.13 14.35
N PRO A 276 -10.14 -26.17 14.77
CA PRO A 276 -9.78 -27.02 15.91
C PRO A 276 -8.39 -27.64 15.79
N SER A 277 -7.80 -28.01 16.93
CA SER A 277 -6.57 -28.81 17.00
C SER A 277 -6.69 -30.10 16.17
N GLY A 278 -5.60 -30.51 15.52
CA GLY A 278 -5.55 -31.71 14.69
C GLY A 278 -6.22 -31.58 13.31
N SER A 279 -6.77 -30.41 12.96
CA SER A 279 -7.33 -30.14 11.64
C SER A 279 -6.27 -30.24 10.54
N VAL A 280 -6.69 -30.65 9.33
CA VAL A 280 -5.82 -30.77 8.16
C VAL A 280 -6.04 -29.57 7.24
N LEU A 281 -4.96 -28.87 6.89
CA LEU A 281 -4.98 -27.74 5.97
C LEU A 281 -4.35 -28.14 4.63
N GLU A 282 -5.11 -27.93 3.54
CA GLU A 282 -4.67 -28.20 2.17
C GLU A 282 -4.43 -26.87 1.44
N GLY A 283 -3.36 -26.77 0.65
CA GLY A 283 -2.99 -25.56 -0.09
C GLY A 283 -1.57 -25.07 0.23
N GLU A 284 -0.93 -24.41 -0.74
CA GLU A 284 0.41 -23.84 -0.56
C GLU A 284 0.33 -22.39 -0.10
N GLU A 285 1.17 -22.04 0.88
CA GLU A 285 1.53 -20.65 1.12
C GLU A 285 2.30 -20.13 -0.08
N SER A 286 1.63 -19.33 -0.91
CA SER A 286 2.30 -18.64 -1.99
C SER A 286 3.23 -17.59 -1.40
N ALA A 287 4.50 -17.62 -1.81
CA ALA A 287 5.46 -16.56 -1.54
C ALA A 287 5.05 -15.28 -2.29
N VAL A 288 4.13 -14.53 -1.70
CA VAL A 288 3.71 -13.24 -2.23
C VAL A 288 4.79 -12.23 -1.89
N VAL A 289 5.24 -11.51 -2.89
CA VAL A 289 6.18 -10.40 -2.73
C VAL A 289 5.38 -9.13 -2.48
N LEU A 290 5.79 -8.34 -1.48
CA LEU A 290 5.18 -7.07 -1.12
C LEU A 290 6.14 -5.88 -1.35
N GLY A 291 5.58 -4.66 -1.33
CA GLY A 291 6.35 -3.42 -1.21
C GLY A 291 7.34 -3.18 -2.37
N GLY A 292 8.55 -2.74 -2.04
CA GLY A 292 9.56 -2.33 -3.02
C GLY A 292 9.97 -3.43 -4.01
N GLU A 293 10.11 -4.69 -3.57
CA GLU A 293 10.43 -5.81 -4.45
C GLU A 293 9.25 -6.14 -5.40
N ARG A 294 8.02 -5.97 -4.95
CA ARG A 294 6.84 -6.11 -5.81
C ARG A 294 6.83 -5.03 -6.89
N LEU A 295 7.08 -3.78 -6.51
CA LEU A 295 7.15 -2.67 -7.45
C LEU A 295 8.29 -2.84 -8.46
N ARG A 296 9.45 -3.39 -8.03
CA ARG A 296 10.55 -3.76 -8.94
C ARG A 296 10.13 -4.79 -9.99
N ARG A 297 9.35 -5.81 -9.60
CA ARG A 297 8.81 -6.80 -10.54
C ARG A 297 7.81 -6.18 -11.51
N VAL A 298 6.94 -5.30 -11.03
CA VAL A 298 6.02 -4.53 -11.90
C VAL A 298 6.81 -3.64 -12.87
N ALA A 299 7.82 -2.92 -12.40
CA ALA A 299 8.70 -2.09 -13.24
C ALA A 299 9.39 -2.92 -14.33
N ALA A 300 9.95 -4.08 -13.97
CA ALA A 300 10.57 -4.99 -14.94
C ALA A 300 9.57 -5.52 -15.97
N PHE A 301 8.36 -5.88 -15.54
CA PHE A 301 7.29 -6.31 -16.43
C PHE A 301 6.87 -5.20 -17.41
N VAL A 302 6.62 -3.99 -16.90
CA VAL A 302 6.24 -2.82 -17.71
C VAL A 302 7.33 -2.50 -18.73
N ALA A 303 8.60 -2.48 -18.30
CA ALA A 303 9.74 -2.27 -19.19
C ALA A 303 9.81 -3.33 -20.29
N ALA A 304 9.70 -4.62 -19.95
CA ALA A 304 9.70 -5.71 -20.94
C ALA A 304 8.54 -5.60 -21.95
N ARG A 305 7.37 -5.13 -21.49
CA ARG A 305 6.17 -5.02 -22.33
C ARG A 305 6.18 -3.80 -23.26
N THR A 306 6.77 -2.70 -22.81
CA THR A 306 6.71 -1.39 -23.49
C THR A 306 8.01 -0.96 -24.17
N GLY A 307 9.14 -1.59 -23.82
CA GLY A 307 10.48 -1.17 -24.26
C GLY A 307 11.03 0.05 -23.51
N LEU A 308 10.32 0.53 -22.48
CA LEU A 308 10.77 1.63 -21.62
C LEU A 308 11.88 1.20 -20.66
N THR A 309 12.58 2.18 -20.10
CA THR A 309 13.63 1.91 -19.09
C THR A 309 12.96 1.70 -17.73
N PRO A 310 13.26 0.60 -17.00
CA PRO A 310 12.73 0.41 -15.66
C PRO A 310 13.31 1.45 -14.69
N GLY A 311 12.45 2.04 -13.86
CA GLY A 311 12.83 3.03 -12.86
C GLY A 311 13.24 2.43 -11.51
N ARG A 312 13.63 3.30 -10.57
CA ARG A 312 13.71 2.99 -9.14
C ARG A 312 12.52 3.64 -8.44
N ALA A 313 11.92 2.91 -7.49
CA ALA A 313 10.78 3.40 -6.71
C ALA A 313 10.98 4.86 -6.25
N PRO A 314 10.00 5.75 -6.47
CA PRO A 314 8.63 5.47 -6.93
C PRO A 314 8.49 5.32 -8.47
N VAL A 315 9.54 5.57 -9.25
CA VAL A 315 9.48 5.47 -10.72
C VAL A 315 9.38 4.01 -11.15
N ILE A 316 8.30 3.68 -11.87
CA ILE A 316 8.04 2.36 -12.46
C ILE A 316 8.81 2.25 -13.79
N ALA A 317 8.61 3.21 -14.69
CA ALA A 317 9.24 3.23 -15.99
C ALA A 317 9.48 4.67 -16.46
N SER A 318 10.49 4.87 -17.30
CA SER A 318 10.80 6.16 -17.91
C SER A 318 11.26 6.03 -19.35
N GLY A 319 11.19 7.13 -20.08
CA GLY A 319 11.60 7.21 -21.47
C GLY A 319 11.87 8.63 -21.94
N VAL A 320 12.34 8.74 -23.18
CA VAL A 320 12.62 10.01 -23.84
C VAL A 320 12.08 9.92 -25.27
N GLU A 321 11.32 10.92 -25.70
CA GLU A 321 10.83 11.07 -27.06
C GLU A 321 11.11 12.50 -27.53
N GLY A 322 12.07 12.65 -28.43
CA GLY A 322 12.55 13.96 -28.89
C GLY A 322 12.98 14.85 -27.72
N PRO A 323 12.37 16.04 -27.52
CA PRO A 323 12.69 16.92 -26.40
C PRO A 323 11.92 16.57 -25.11
N VAL A 324 11.06 15.55 -25.14
CA VAL A 324 10.18 15.18 -24.02
C VAL A 324 10.80 14.04 -23.23
N THR A 325 11.12 14.27 -21.97
CA THR A 325 11.41 13.20 -21.01
C THR A 325 10.13 12.84 -20.28
N PHE A 326 9.92 11.57 -19.97
CA PHE A 326 8.75 11.16 -19.21
C PHE A 326 9.03 10.03 -18.23
N ALA A 327 8.25 10.00 -17.16
CA ALA A 327 8.28 8.99 -16.11
C ALA A 327 6.85 8.59 -15.74
N ILE A 328 6.66 7.32 -15.39
CA ILE A 328 5.47 6.80 -14.75
C ILE A 328 5.85 6.40 -13.33
N GLU A 329 5.21 7.00 -12.34
CA GLU A 329 5.50 6.81 -10.92
C GLU A 329 4.32 6.10 -10.22
N ASP A 330 4.61 5.21 -9.27
CA ASP A 330 3.61 4.70 -8.31
C ASP A 330 3.28 5.86 -7.36
N ALA A 331 2.08 6.41 -7.49
CA ALA A 331 1.69 7.65 -6.86
C ALA A 331 0.27 7.52 -6.26
N PRO A 332 0.07 6.65 -5.26
CA PRO A 332 -1.24 6.48 -4.65
C PRO A 332 -1.73 7.79 -3.99
N ARG A 333 -3.04 8.05 -4.06
CA ARG A 333 -3.69 9.26 -3.53
C ARG A 333 -5.03 8.94 -2.88
N GLY A 334 -5.28 9.44 -1.67
CA GLY A 334 -6.55 9.17 -0.96
C GLY A 334 -6.77 7.67 -0.72
N GLY A 335 -5.67 6.93 -0.52
CA GLY A 335 -5.61 5.48 -0.40
C GLY A 335 -6.01 4.68 -1.66
N ASP A 336 -6.21 5.35 -2.79
CA ASP A 336 -6.26 4.68 -4.09
C ASP A 336 -4.89 4.37 -4.63
N LEU A 337 -4.76 3.23 -5.30
CA LEU A 337 -3.62 3.00 -6.17
C LEU A 337 -3.76 3.88 -7.40
N GLY A 338 -2.64 4.45 -7.78
CA GLY A 338 -2.60 5.33 -8.91
C GLY A 338 -1.20 5.44 -9.44
N VAL A 339 -1.14 5.79 -10.71
CA VAL A 339 0.10 6.10 -11.38
C VAL A 339 0.06 7.55 -11.81
N GLU A 340 1.14 8.28 -11.51
CA GLU A 340 1.34 9.62 -12.03
C GLU A 340 2.27 9.53 -13.23
N ALA A 341 1.80 10.00 -14.37
CA ALA A 341 2.63 10.21 -15.54
C ALA A 341 3.12 11.65 -15.51
N ILE A 342 4.43 11.82 -15.65
CA ILE A 342 5.11 13.12 -15.68
C ILE A 342 5.84 13.22 -16.99
N LEU A 343 5.52 14.23 -17.79
CA LEU A 343 6.21 14.59 -19.03
C LEU A 343 6.84 15.97 -18.83
N THR A 344 8.15 16.06 -19.03
CA THR A 344 8.94 17.30 -18.91
C THR A 344 9.58 17.61 -20.25
N PHE A 345 9.58 18.87 -20.64
CA PHE A 345 10.11 19.33 -21.92
C PHE A 345 10.64 20.77 -21.77
N PRO A 346 11.49 21.27 -22.67
CA PRO A 346 11.99 22.64 -22.58
C PRO A 346 10.84 23.66 -22.66
N ALA A 347 11.02 24.80 -22.00
CA ALA A 347 10.03 25.87 -22.01
C ALA A 347 9.70 26.30 -23.43
N LEU A 348 8.42 26.24 -23.79
CA LEU A 348 7.93 26.48 -25.15
C LEU A 348 7.87 27.97 -25.53
N GLY A 349 8.16 28.89 -24.60
CA GLY A 349 8.12 30.34 -24.85
C GLY A 349 6.70 30.89 -25.03
N VAL A 350 5.72 30.15 -24.51
CA VAL A 350 4.30 30.52 -24.42
C VAL A 350 3.90 30.43 -22.94
N ASP A 351 3.04 31.32 -22.46
CA ASP A 351 2.56 31.28 -21.08
C ASP A 351 1.37 30.32 -20.99
N LEU A 352 1.67 29.05 -20.72
CA LEU A 352 0.69 27.99 -20.56
C LEU A 352 0.31 27.82 -19.09
N ARG A 353 -0.99 27.94 -18.80
CA ARG A 353 -1.53 27.77 -17.45
C ARG A 353 -2.80 26.94 -17.49
N LEU A 354 -2.72 25.73 -16.93
CA LEU A 354 -3.88 24.92 -16.62
C LEU A 354 -4.22 25.04 -15.14
N ARG A 355 -5.49 25.30 -14.83
CA ARG A 355 -6.00 25.31 -13.46
C ARG A 355 -7.29 24.52 -13.34
N ALA A 356 -7.49 23.84 -12.21
CA ALA A 356 -8.77 23.23 -11.89
C ALA A 356 -9.83 24.31 -11.65
N LEU A 357 -11.06 24.07 -12.10
CA LEU A 357 -12.18 24.98 -11.91
C LEU A 357 -12.70 24.87 -10.47
N GLY A 358 -12.84 26.02 -9.81
CA GLY A 358 -13.57 26.15 -8.55
C GLY A 358 -15.08 26.33 -8.77
N ILE A 359 -15.86 26.28 -7.68
CA ILE A 359 -17.34 26.40 -7.68
C ILE A 359 -17.84 27.64 -8.44
N LEU A 360 -17.11 28.75 -8.37
CA LEU A 360 -17.51 30.03 -9.01
C LEU A 360 -17.04 30.16 -10.47
N GLU A 361 -16.14 29.29 -10.93
CA GLU A 361 -15.52 29.38 -12.26
C GLU A 361 -16.11 28.42 -13.28
N GLY A 362 -16.97 27.48 -12.85
CA GLY A 362 -17.59 26.43 -13.68
C GLY A 362 -18.46 26.91 -14.86
N PHE A 363 -18.62 28.22 -15.05
CA PHE A 363 -19.33 28.82 -16.18
C PHE A 363 -18.43 29.32 -17.31
N ARG A 364 -17.09 29.22 -17.17
CA ARG A 364 -16.15 29.67 -18.21
C ARG A 364 -15.80 28.53 -19.16
N ASP A 365 -16.17 28.67 -20.43
CA ASP A 365 -15.76 27.74 -21.48
C ASP A 365 -14.26 27.92 -21.81
N SER A 366 -13.56 26.80 -22.01
CA SER A 366 -12.16 26.76 -22.42
C SER A 366 -12.09 26.07 -23.78
N PRO A 367 -12.12 26.82 -24.90
CA PRO A 367 -12.18 26.22 -26.23
C PRO A 367 -10.95 25.34 -26.51
N LEU A 368 -9.79 25.67 -25.91
CA LEU A 368 -8.56 24.91 -26.02
C LEU A 368 -8.62 23.51 -25.38
N LEU A 369 -9.59 23.23 -24.51
CA LEU A 369 -9.74 21.92 -23.90
C LEU A 369 -10.70 21.03 -24.71
N PRO A 370 -10.45 19.71 -24.79
CA PRO A 370 -11.42 18.77 -25.31
C PRO A 370 -12.68 18.73 -24.41
N PRO A 371 -13.86 18.36 -24.94
CA PRO A 371 -15.14 18.43 -24.21
C PRO A 371 -15.13 17.75 -22.84
N GLU A 372 -14.43 16.63 -22.72
CA GLU A 372 -14.31 15.84 -21.49
C GLU A 372 -13.57 16.54 -20.34
N LEU A 373 -12.70 17.53 -20.62
CA LEU A 373 -11.93 18.25 -19.60
C LEU A 373 -12.52 19.62 -19.25
N ARG A 374 -13.42 20.16 -20.08
CA ARG A 374 -13.99 21.52 -19.92
C ARG A 374 -14.79 21.70 -18.63
N THR A 375 -15.32 20.62 -18.08
CA THR A 375 -16.09 20.65 -16.82
C THR A 375 -15.20 20.80 -15.58
N GLY A 376 -13.93 20.40 -15.67
CA GLY A 376 -13.02 20.36 -14.53
C GLY A 376 -11.87 21.36 -14.60
N TYR A 377 -11.54 21.89 -15.78
CA TYR A 377 -10.32 22.66 -15.98
C TYR A 377 -10.53 23.91 -16.85
N LEU A 378 -9.66 24.90 -16.66
CA LEU A 378 -9.46 26.04 -17.56
C LEU A 378 -8.02 26.03 -18.05
N LEU A 379 -7.83 25.99 -19.37
CA LEU A 379 -6.54 26.18 -20.01
C LEU A 379 -6.45 27.59 -20.60
N ARG A 380 -5.32 28.24 -20.34
CA ARG A 380 -4.91 29.49 -21.00
C ARG A 380 -3.56 29.29 -21.65
N CYS A 381 -3.43 29.85 -22.85
CA CYS A 381 -2.20 29.89 -23.63
C CYS A 381 -2.03 31.32 -24.12
N ASP A 382 -1.13 32.08 -23.49
CA ASP A 382 -0.83 33.45 -23.89
C ASP A 382 0.54 33.48 -24.60
N ALA A 383 0.54 33.77 -25.90
CA ALA A 383 1.75 34.00 -26.66
C ALA A 383 2.10 35.50 -26.69
N PRO A 384 3.36 35.91 -26.48
CA PRO A 384 3.73 37.32 -26.56
C PRO A 384 3.40 37.92 -27.93
N ARG A 385 2.66 39.04 -27.93
CA ARG A 385 2.16 39.68 -29.15
C ARG A 385 3.29 39.99 -30.12
N GLY A 386 3.11 39.62 -31.39
CA GLY A 386 4.07 39.88 -32.46
C GLY A 386 5.32 38.98 -32.44
N ARG A 387 5.49 38.08 -31.46
CA ARG A 387 6.63 37.16 -31.42
C ARG A 387 6.59 36.11 -32.54
N TYR A 388 5.39 35.65 -32.89
CA TYR A 388 5.18 34.60 -33.88
C TYR A 388 4.32 35.09 -35.04
N ALA A 389 4.58 34.61 -36.25
CA ALA A 389 3.78 34.92 -37.44
C ALA A 389 2.40 34.25 -37.41
N THR A 390 2.28 33.12 -36.72
CA THR A 390 1.05 32.36 -36.49
C THR A 390 0.96 31.96 -35.02
N GLU A 391 -0.24 31.67 -34.51
CA GLU A 391 -0.39 31.15 -33.16
C GLU A 391 0.40 29.83 -33.00
N PRO A 392 1.24 29.71 -31.95
CA PRO A 392 2.15 28.58 -31.81
C PRO A 392 1.47 27.27 -31.40
N LEU A 393 0.35 27.34 -30.66
CA LEU A 393 -0.47 26.20 -30.26
C LEU A 393 -1.95 26.57 -30.41
N GLY A 394 -2.62 25.91 -31.36
CA GLY A 394 -4.05 26.10 -31.61
C GLY A 394 -4.92 25.09 -30.88
N GLU A 395 -6.24 25.30 -30.97
CA GLU A 395 -7.26 24.41 -30.39
C GLU A 395 -7.08 22.94 -30.79
N ALA A 396 -6.88 22.67 -32.10
CA ALA A 396 -6.72 21.31 -32.61
C ALA A 396 -5.51 20.59 -32.00
N THR A 397 -4.40 21.31 -31.78
CA THR A 397 -3.19 20.76 -31.16
C THR A 397 -3.44 20.39 -29.71
N PHE A 398 -4.08 21.27 -28.93
CA PHE A 398 -4.42 20.94 -27.54
C PHE A 398 -5.43 19.81 -27.43
N HIS A 399 -6.41 19.74 -28.34
CA HIS A 399 -7.37 18.63 -28.36
C HIS A 399 -6.67 17.30 -28.62
N ASP A 400 -5.74 17.22 -29.56
CA ASP A 400 -4.96 15.98 -29.80
C ASP A 400 -4.05 15.62 -28.61
N LEU A 401 -3.36 16.61 -28.03
CA LEU A 401 -2.47 16.38 -26.89
C LEU A 401 -3.24 15.93 -25.64
N LEU A 402 -4.41 16.53 -25.39
CA LEU A 402 -5.20 16.29 -24.18
C LEU A 402 -6.33 15.28 -24.37
N SER A 403 -6.53 14.73 -25.58
CA SER A 403 -7.49 13.66 -25.82
C SER A 403 -7.22 12.45 -24.92
N ASP A 404 -8.27 11.71 -24.58
CA ASP A 404 -8.17 10.45 -23.84
C ASP A 404 -7.68 10.62 -22.39
N LEU A 405 -7.56 11.87 -21.91
CA LEU A 405 -7.26 12.20 -20.51
C LEU A 405 -8.53 12.42 -19.67
N GLY A 406 -9.73 12.27 -20.25
CA GLY A 406 -11.00 12.38 -19.51
C GLY A 406 -11.13 11.40 -18.32
N ALA A 407 -10.39 10.31 -18.31
CA ALA A 407 -10.34 9.36 -17.19
C ALA A 407 -9.29 9.69 -16.11
N ALA A 408 -8.45 10.71 -16.32
CA ALA A 408 -7.46 11.12 -15.34
C ALA A 408 -8.15 11.80 -14.14
N SER A 409 -7.74 11.44 -12.93
CA SER A 409 -8.31 12.04 -11.70
C SER A 409 -7.68 13.39 -11.36
N SER A 410 -6.52 13.72 -11.94
CA SER A 410 -5.94 15.05 -11.88
C SER A 410 -5.07 15.32 -13.11
N LEU A 411 -5.03 16.58 -13.55
CA LEU A 411 -4.22 17.06 -14.66
C LEU A 411 -3.49 18.35 -14.26
N ARG A 412 -2.21 18.46 -14.61
CA ARG A 412 -1.36 19.64 -14.45
C ARG A 412 -0.64 19.91 -15.76
N MET A 413 -0.60 21.17 -16.19
CA MET A 413 0.11 21.55 -17.41
C MET A 413 0.66 22.97 -17.29
N SER A 414 1.91 23.14 -17.70
CA SER A 414 2.61 24.42 -17.87
C SER A 414 3.33 24.45 -19.22
N ASP A 415 4.18 25.45 -19.41
CA ASP A 415 4.97 25.66 -20.62
C ASP A 415 6.18 24.72 -20.77
N HIS A 416 6.44 23.88 -19.77
CA HIS A 416 7.56 22.94 -19.74
C HIS A 416 7.21 21.59 -19.07
N HIS A 417 5.93 21.39 -18.74
CA HIS A 417 5.49 20.25 -17.94
C HIS A 417 4.05 19.85 -18.27
N LEU A 418 3.79 18.54 -18.32
CA LEU A 418 2.46 17.94 -18.39
C LEU A 418 2.46 16.73 -17.45
N ALA A 419 1.58 16.73 -16.45
CA ALA A 419 1.42 15.60 -15.55
C ALA A 419 -0.05 15.23 -15.38
N PHE A 420 -0.33 13.93 -15.32
CA PHE A 420 -1.68 13.43 -15.07
C PHE A 420 -1.63 12.17 -14.23
N HIS A 421 -2.69 11.98 -13.45
CA HIS A 421 -2.82 10.85 -12.52
C HIS A 421 -3.98 9.96 -12.94
N PHE A 422 -3.73 8.65 -13.02
CA PHE A 422 -4.76 7.64 -13.22
C PHE A 422 -4.90 6.79 -11.97
N ILE A 423 -6.13 6.58 -11.53
CA ILE A 423 -6.43 5.51 -10.56
C ILE A 423 -6.32 4.19 -11.32
N VAL A 424 -5.47 3.30 -10.84
CA VAL A 424 -5.27 1.97 -11.42
C VAL A 424 -5.44 0.93 -10.33
N GLU A 425 -6.04 -0.20 -10.69
CA GLU A 425 -5.94 -1.38 -9.85
C GLU A 425 -4.51 -1.91 -9.87
N ASP A 426 -4.24 -2.84 -8.97
CA ASP A 426 -2.90 -3.38 -8.75
C ASP A 426 -2.49 -4.42 -9.80
N ASP A 427 -2.72 -4.08 -11.07
CA ASP A 427 -2.58 -4.93 -12.23
C ASP A 427 -1.43 -4.42 -13.12
N ALA A 428 -0.39 -5.25 -13.26
CA ALA A 428 0.78 -4.93 -14.05
C ALA A 428 0.46 -4.72 -15.54
N GLU A 429 -0.56 -5.40 -16.10
CA GLU A 429 -0.99 -5.21 -17.49
C GLU A 429 -1.66 -3.85 -17.68
N ARG A 430 -2.47 -3.43 -16.70
CA ARG A 430 -3.08 -2.10 -16.71
C ARG A 430 -2.01 -1.01 -16.61
N ILE A 431 -1.02 -1.17 -15.73
CA ILE A 431 0.09 -0.22 -15.60
C ILE A 431 0.92 -0.18 -16.90
N ALA A 432 1.19 -1.32 -17.52
CA ALA A 432 1.90 -1.39 -18.81
C ALA A 432 1.11 -0.67 -19.93
N SER A 433 -0.22 -0.81 -19.92
CA SER A 433 -1.11 -0.09 -20.84
C SER A 433 -1.04 1.43 -20.65
N VAL A 434 -1.02 1.91 -19.39
CA VAL A 434 -0.83 3.33 -19.08
C VAL A 434 0.55 3.80 -19.54
N ALA A 435 1.61 3.02 -19.30
CA ALA A 435 2.96 3.36 -19.74
C ALA A 435 3.08 3.49 -21.27
N ALA A 436 2.48 2.56 -22.02
CA ALA A 436 2.40 2.66 -23.48
C ALA A 436 1.60 3.89 -23.96
N PHE A 437 0.51 4.21 -23.27
CA PHE A 437 -0.26 5.43 -23.52
C PHE A 437 0.58 6.69 -23.30
N VAL A 438 1.33 6.77 -22.20
CA VAL A 438 2.22 7.89 -21.86
C VAL A 438 3.32 8.06 -22.92
N ALA A 439 3.94 6.96 -23.37
CA ALA A 439 4.94 7.00 -24.43
C ALA A 439 4.36 7.54 -25.76
N ASN A 440 3.15 7.12 -26.12
CA ASN A 440 2.46 7.67 -27.29
C ASN A 440 2.15 9.17 -27.13
N LYS A 441 1.72 9.60 -25.94
CA LYS A 441 1.50 11.02 -25.64
C LYS A 441 2.80 11.83 -25.71
N ALA A 442 3.91 11.30 -25.20
CA ALA A 442 5.22 11.93 -25.33
C ALA A 442 5.64 12.09 -26.80
N LYS A 443 5.38 11.08 -27.64
CA LYS A 443 5.62 11.16 -29.08
C LYS A 443 4.77 12.23 -29.77
N ARG A 444 3.47 12.31 -29.47
CA ARG A 444 2.60 13.38 -30.01
C ARG A 444 3.02 14.76 -29.55
N LEU A 445 3.39 14.90 -28.27
CA LEU A 445 3.90 16.13 -27.71
C LEU A 445 5.22 16.56 -28.38
N SER A 446 6.15 15.62 -28.57
CA SER A 446 7.38 15.87 -29.34
C SER A 446 7.08 16.35 -30.76
N ALA A 447 6.12 15.74 -31.45
CA ALA A 447 5.73 16.15 -32.80
C ALA A 447 5.09 17.55 -32.82
N ALA A 448 4.23 17.85 -31.84
CA ALA A 448 3.62 19.16 -31.69
C ALA A 448 4.67 20.25 -31.44
N ILE A 449 5.65 19.99 -30.55
CA ILE A 449 6.77 20.90 -30.27
C ILE A 449 7.58 21.15 -31.54
N ALA A 450 7.93 20.10 -32.29
CA ALA A 450 8.70 20.24 -33.53
C ALA A 450 7.95 21.03 -34.63
N ALA A 451 6.61 21.05 -34.59
CA ALA A 451 5.78 21.78 -35.54
C ALA A 451 5.53 23.25 -35.16
N MET A 452 5.96 23.68 -33.97
CA MET A 452 5.76 25.07 -33.54
C MET A 452 6.52 26.07 -34.43
N PRO A 453 6.01 27.30 -34.61
CA PRO A 453 6.67 28.31 -35.43
C PRO A 453 7.92 28.85 -34.72
N PHE A 454 8.94 29.18 -35.50
CA PHE A 454 10.10 29.93 -35.02
C PHE A 454 9.69 31.40 -34.76
N PRO A 455 10.27 32.10 -33.76
CA PRO A 455 9.99 33.51 -33.52
C PRO A 455 10.37 34.37 -34.72
N THR A 456 9.48 35.27 -35.16
CA THR A 456 9.65 36.13 -36.34
C THR A 456 10.94 36.95 -36.27
N VAL A 457 11.30 37.43 -35.07
CA VAL A 457 12.51 38.23 -34.84
C VAL A 457 13.81 37.43 -34.95
N LEU A 458 13.74 36.10 -34.93
CA LEU A 458 14.88 35.19 -35.01
C LEU A 458 14.85 34.31 -36.27
N GLU A 459 13.88 34.49 -37.18
CA GLU A 459 13.67 33.62 -38.35
C GLU A 459 14.93 33.48 -39.21
N ALA A 460 15.75 34.53 -39.32
CA ALA A 460 17.02 34.50 -40.06
C ALA A 460 18.00 33.44 -39.52
N ALA A 461 17.95 33.12 -38.22
CA ALA A 461 18.83 32.13 -37.59
C ALA A 461 18.30 30.69 -37.71
N ARG A 462 17.04 30.50 -38.13
CA ARG A 462 16.36 29.20 -38.11
C ARG A 462 17.15 28.09 -38.80
N PHE A 463 17.62 28.33 -40.02
CA PHE A 463 18.34 27.32 -40.80
C PHE A 463 19.63 26.86 -40.10
N SER A 464 20.37 27.79 -39.49
CA SER A 464 21.59 27.48 -38.75
C SER A 464 21.30 26.68 -37.49
N TRP A 465 20.24 27.03 -36.75
CA TRP A 465 19.82 26.31 -35.55
C TRP A 465 19.31 24.89 -35.85
N GLU A 466 18.51 24.72 -36.91
CA GLU A 466 18.07 23.39 -37.40
C GLU A 466 19.27 22.54 -37.85
N GLY A 467 20.23 23.15 -38.56
CA GLY A 467 21.47 22.50 -38.98
C GLY A 467 22.31 22.03 -37.79
N ALA A 468 22.54 22.92 -36.82
CA ALA A 468 23.30 22.62 -35.62
C ALA A 468 22.66 21.52 -34.77
N ALA A 469 21.33 21.54 -34.60
CA ALA A 469 20.62 20.47 -33.90
C ALA A 469 20.85 19.11 -34.58
N ARG A 470 20.70 19.04 -35.91
CA ARG A 470 20.91 17.81 -36.69
C ARG A 470 22.35 17.30 -36.61
N GLU A 471 23.33 18.20 -36.77
CA GLU A 471 24.76 17.86 -36.72
C GLU A 471 25.19 17.32 -35.35
N ARG A 472 24.61 17.85 -34.28
CA ARG A 472 24.92 17.47 -32.90
C ARG A 472 24.04 16.35 -32.35
N GLY A 473 23.13 15.80 -33.17
CA GLY A 473 22.15 14.80 -32.73
C GLY A 473 21.19 15.32 -31.65
N GLY A 474 21.02 16.64 -31.56
CA GLY A 474 20.09 17.30 -30.65
C GLY A 474 18.72 17.53 -31.29
N VAL A 475 17.78 18.00 -30.47
CA VAL A 475 16.41 18.31 -30.86
C VAL A 475 16.16 19.81 -30.70
N LEU A 476 15.70 20.43 -31.78
CA LEU A 476 15.30 21.83 -31.78
C LEU A 476 13.89 21.99 -31.21
N VAL A 477 13.72 22.93 -30.28
CA VAL A 477 12.44 23.49 -29.84
C VAL A 477 12.27 24.83 -30.55
N PRO A 478 11.45 24.93 -31.61
CA PRO A 478 11.45 26.11 -32.48
C PRO A 478 10.90 27.37 -31.81
N SER A 479 9.79 27.26 -31.07
CA SER A 479 9.07 28.42 -30.52
C SER A 479 9.85 29.21 -29.47
N ASN A 480 10.67 28.51 -28.71
CA ASN A 480 11.67 29.12 -27.87
C ASN A 480 13.01 28.49 -28.24
N PRO A 481 13.69 29.01 -29.28
CA PRO A 481 14.82 28.36 -29.92
C PRO A 481 15.76 27.74 -28.90
N ALA A 482 15.72 26.42 -28.81
CA ALA A 482 16.52 25.66 -27.88
C ALA A 482 16.95 24.37 -28.55
N ILE A 483 18.18 23.95 -28.32
CA ILE A 483 18.70 22.67 -28.78
C ILE A 483 19.00 21.85 -27.53
N VAL A 484 18.28 20.75 -27.37
CA VAL A 484 18.38 19.87 -26.21
C VAL A 484 18.74 18.44 -26.61
N GLY A 485 19.11 17.62 -25.64
CA GLY A 485 19.43 16.20 -25.88
C GLY A 485 20.79 15.95 -26.54
N VAL A 486 21.63 16.98 -26.69
CA VAL A 486 22.99 16.81 -27.22
C VAL A 486 23.84 16.09 -26.18
N SER A 487 24.38 14.93 -26.53
CA SER A 487 25.30 14.18 -25.67
C SER A 487 26.72 14.21 -26.21
N VAL A 488 27.68 14.53 -25.36
CA VAL A 488 29.11 14.49 -25.67
C VAL A 488 29.73 13.33 -24.90
N GLY A 489 30.09 12.28 -25.62
CA GLY A 489 30.88 11.17 -25.10
C GLY A 489 32.37 11.51 -25.11
N VAL A 490 33.03 11.30 -23.98
CA VAL A 490 34.44 11.60 -23.79
C VAL A 490 35.14 10.41 -23.16
N ARG A 491 36.15 9.85 -23.84
CA ARG A 491 36.99 8.79 -23.27
C ARG A 491 38.15 9.39 -22.48
N THR A 492 38.28 8.97 -21.23
CA THR A 492 39.39 9.37 -20.35
C THR A 492 40.64 8.52 -20.61
N LEU A 493 41.82 9.00 -20.18
CA LEU A 493 43.07 8.22 -20.24
C LEU A 493 43.01 6.91 -19.47
N ALA A 494 42.11 6.80 -18.48
CA ALA A 494 41.85 5.55 -17.76
C ALA A 494 41.01 4.54 -18.57
N GLY A 495 40.54 4.92 -19.76
CA GLY A 495 39.67 4.11 -20.62
C GLY A 495 38.18 4.22 -20.29
N GLU A 496 37.80 4.92 -19.20
CA GLU A 496 36.41 5.18 -18.84
C GLU A 496 35.77 6.17 -19.82
N GLU A 497 34.53 5.88 -20.23
CA GLU A 497 33.72 6.80 -21.03
C GLU A 497 32.83 7.65 -20.13
N ARG A 498 32.86 8.96 -20.34
CA ARG A 498 32.05 9.96 -19.64
C ARG A 498 31.07 10.56 -20.63
N HIS A 499 29.81 10.71 -20.23
CA HIS A 499 28.80 11.37 -21.05
C HIS A 499 28.37 12.67 -20.39
N PHE A 500 28.51 13.76 -21.13
CA PHE A 500 28.00 15.08 -20.76
C PHE A 500 26.74 15.36 -21.57
N ARG A 501 25.79 16.10 -21.01
CA ARG A 501 24.63 16.61 -21.76
C ARG A 501 24.72 18.11 -21.89
N LEU A 502 24.52 18.59 -23.12
CA LEU A 502 24.51 20.00 -23.45
C LEU A 502 23.09 20.41 -23.84
N SER A 503 22.66 21.54 -23.32
CA SER A 503 21.45 22.22 -23.80
C SER A 503 21.69 23.70 -23.98
N VAL A 504 21.25 24.22 -25.11
CA VAL A 504 21.32 25.63 -25.48
C VAL A 504 19.89 26.15 -25.51
N THR A 505 19.53 27.10 -24.66
CA THR A 505 18.13 27.57 -24.49
C THR A 505 18.04 29.07 -24.61
N THR A 506 17.08 29.58 -25.37
CA THR A 506 16.83 31.03 -25.43
C THR A 506 16.13 31.53 -24.17
N GLU A 507 16.63 32.65 -23.64
CA GLU A 507 16.06 33.41 -22.54
C GLU A 507 15.57 34.76 -23.04
N TRP A 508 14.27 34.98 -22.92
CA TRP A 508 13.64 36.24 -23.31
C TRP A 508 13.72 37.24 -22.16
N GLN A 509 14.29 38.41 -22.44
CA GLN A 509 14.30 39.54 -21.52
C GLN A 509 13.22 40.54 -21.92
N LEU A 510 12.61 41.20 -20.95
CA LEU A 510 11.66 42.29 -21.21
C LEU A 510 12.45 43.45 -21.85
N ASP A 511 12.05 43.88 -23.05
CA ASP A 511 12.62 45.03 -23.78
C ASP A 511 14.12 44.95 -24.18
N ALA A 512 14.74 43.76 -24.11
CA ALA A 512 16.13 43.55 -24.51
C ALA A 512 16.27 42.42 -25.54
N THR A 513 17.42 42.40 -26.24
CA THR A 513 17.77 41.30 -27.14
C THR A 513 17.79 39.98 -26.36
N PRO A 514 17.22 38.89 -26.91
CA PRO A 514 17.25 37.60 -26.24
C PRO A 514 18.69 37.18 -25.97
N ARG A 515 18.89 36.48 -24.85
CA ARG A 515 20.15 35.82 -24.53
C ARG A 515 19.98 34.32 -24.70
N VAL A 516 21.09 33.62 -24.74
CA VAL A 516 21.11 32.16 -24.79
C VAL A 516 21.84 31.64 -23.57
N ARG A 517 21.23 30.66 -22.92
CA ARG A 517 21.80 29.91 -21.83
C ARG A 517 22.33 28.57 -22.33
N LEU A 518 23.60 28.29 -22.05
CA LEU A 518 24.23 26.99 -22.24
C LEU A 518 24.29 26.29 -20.88
N ASP A 519 23.57 25.18 -20.76
CA ASP A 519 23.62 24.29 -19.60
C ASP A 519 24.47 23.05 -19.97
N VAL A 520 25.45 22.72 -19.12
CA VAL A 520 26.33 21.54 -19.24
C VAL A 520 26.12 20.65 -18.02
N ASP A 521 25.36 19.58 -18.19
CA ASP A 521 25.15 18.54 -17.17
C ASP A 521 26.34 17.54 -17.23
N LEU A 522 27.03 17.43 -16.10
CA LEU A 522 28.22 16.64 -15.90
C LEU A 522 27.93 15.16 -15.63
N GLY A 523 26.66 14.77 -15.55
CA GLY A 523 26.22 13.39 -15.33
C GLY A 523 26.71 12.88 -13.97
N GLU A 524 27.49 11.80 -13.98
CA GLU A 524 28.06 11.24 -12.74
C GLU A 524 29.32 11.98 -12.26
N LEU A 525 29.92 12.83 -13.10
CA LEU A 525 31.09 13.60 -12.71
C LEU A 525 30.68 14.70 -11.73
N THR A 526 31.23 14.63 -10.52
CA THR A 526 30.91 15.57 -9.43
C THR A 526 32.07 16.52 -9.22
N LEU A 527 31.83 17.83 -9.35
CA LEU A 527 32.85 18.86 -9.19
C LEU A 527 33.41 18.88 -7.76
N PRO A 528 34.70 19.25 -7.58
CA PRO A 528 35.27 19.44 -6.25
C PRO A 528 34.47 20.46 -5.41
N PRO A 529 34.32 20.25 -4.08
CA PRO A 529 33.50 21.13 -3.23
C PRO A 529 33.91 22.61 -3.28
N HIS A 530 35.20 22.90 -3.42
CA HIS A 530 35.73 24.26 -3.51
C HIS A 530 35.37 24.99 -4.82
N VAL A 531 34.88 24.27 -5.83
CA VAL A 531 34.35 24.82 -7.09
C VAL A 531 32.83 24.84 -7.04
N ALA A 532 32.20 23.76 -6.59
CA ALA A 532 30.74 23.65 -6.49
C ALA A 532 30.11 24.73 -5.58
N GLY A 533 30.84 25.20 -4.56
CA GLY A 533 30.37 26.25 -3.65
C GLY A 533 30.58 27.69 -4.12
N ARG A 534 31.16 27.92 -5.32
CA ARG A 534 31.58 29.27 -5.76
C ARG A 534 30.52 30.11 -6.47
N GLY A 535 29.32 29.59 -6.72
CA GLY A 535 28.18 30.37 -7.26
C GLY A 535 28.57 31.32 -8.40
N ASP A 536 28.33 32.63 -8.19
CA ASP A 536 28.59 33.71 -9.15
C ASP A 536 30.07 34.19 -9.21
N GLU A 537 30.98 33.60 -8.44
CA GLU A 537 32.39 33.97 -8.53
C GLU A 537 32.99 33.60 -9.89
N ARG A 538 33.59 34.59 -10.57
CA ARG A 538 34.27 34.37 -11.85
C ARG A 538 35.35 33.29 -11.73
N LEU A 539 35.14 32.19 -12.43
CA LEU A 539 36.11 31.10 -12.51
C LEU A 539 37.36 31.54 -13.29
N THR A 540 38.51 31.49 -12.64
CA THR A 540 39.81 31.82 -13.24
C THR A 540 40.55 30.55 -13.68
N HIS A 541 40.08 29.94 -14.77
CA HIS A 541 40.78 28.79 -15.38
C HIS A 541 41.24 29.13 -16.81
N PRO A 542 42.44 28.71 -17.27
CA PRO A 542 42.92 28.99 -18.62
C PRO A 542 41.96 28.53 -19.72
N LEU A 543 41.37 27.34 -19.58
CA LEU A 543 40.37 26.83 -20.54
C LEU A 543 39.14 27.74 -20.61
N LEU A 544 38.59 28.15 -19.46
CA LEU A 544 37.42 29.04 -19.43
C LEU A 544 37.76 30.45 -19.93
N THR A 545 39.02 30.88 -19.80
CA THR A 545 39.48 32.17 -20.34
C THR A 545 39.42 32.21 -21.87
N SER A 546 39.60 31.05 -22.53
CA SER A 546 39.47 30.95 -24.00
C SER A 546 38.04 31.15 -24.51
N LEU A 547 37.04 31.04 -23.62
CA LEU A 547 35.62 31.24 -23.95
C LEU A 547 35.18 32.71 -23.88
N ARG A 548 36.09 33.62 -23.48
CA ARG A 548 35.81 35.06 -23.46
C ARG A 548 35.53 35.55 -24.88
N GLY A 549 34.38 36.20 -25.06
CA GLY A 549 33.90 36.65 -26.37
C GLY A 549 32.89 35.71 -27.02
N VAL A 550 32.76 34.47 -26.53
CA VAL A 550 31.66 33.56 -26.86
C VAL A 550 30.62 33.56 -25.74
N LEU A 551 31.08 33.51 -24.48
CA LEU A 551 30.25 33.52 -23.29
C LEU A 551 30.46 34.82 -22.51
N ASP A 552 29.38 35.41 -22.01
CA ASP A 552 29.37 36.60 -21.16
C ASP A 552 29.75 36.25 -19.71
N ASP A 553 29.20 35.12 -19.24
CA ASP A 553 29.38 34.63 -17.88
C ASP A 553 29.27 33.10 -17.82
N ILE A 554 29.88 32.51 -16.79
CA ILE A 554 29.89 31.08 -16.50
C ILE A 554 29.76 30.92 -14.99
N THR A 555 28.75 30.18 -14.55
CA THR A 555 28.43 29.89 -13.15
C THR A 555 28.29 28.39 -12.94
N VAL A 556 28.45 27.95 -11.69
CA VAL A 556 28.31 26.54 -11.30
C VAL A 556 27.08 26.43 -10.42
N ASP A 557 26.11 25.62 -10.87
CA ASP A 557 24.84 25.39 -10.19
C ASP A 557 24.88 24.01 -9.52
N GLY A 558 25.31 23.99 -8.26
CA GLY A 558 25.54 22.75 -7.52
C GLY A 558 26.76 21.96 -8.01
N ALA A 559 26.78 20.65 -7.79
CA ALA A 559 27.98 19.84 -8.03
C ALA A 559 28.09 19.24 -9.44
N ARG A 560 27.03 19.34 -10.25
CA ARG A 560 26.89 18.58 -11.52
C ARG A 560 26.38 19.42 -12.70
N LEU A 561 26.09 20.70 -12.51
CA LEU A 561 25.59 21.57 -13.58
C LEU A 561 26.46 22.81 -13.69
N VAL A 562 26.92 23.10 -14.90
CA VAL A 562 27.60 24.35 -15.24
C VAL A 562 26.70 25.12 -16.18
N ARG A 563 26.47 26.38 -15.87
CA ARG A 563 25.60 27.27 -16.64
C ARG A 563 26.44 28.41 -17.20
N ALA A 564 26.16 28.80 -18.43
CA ALA A 564 26.77 29.96 -19.05
C ALA A 564 25.74 30.74 -19.86
N HIS A 565 25.96 32.04 -20.03
CA HIS A 565 25.11 32.87 -20.88
C HIS A 565 25.91 33.52 -22.00
N ALA A 566 25.25 33.76 -23.11
CA ALA A 566 25.79 34.43 -24.28
C ALA A 566 24.71 35.32 -24.94
N PRO A 567 25.11 36.29 -25.78
CA PRO A 567 24.18 36.93 -26.71
C PRO A 567 23.57 35.87 -27.64
N PHE A 568 22.34 36.09 -28.11
CA PHE A 568 21.73 35.19 -29.08
C PHE A 568 22.54 35.16 -30.39
N PRO A 569 23.08 33.99 -30.82
CA PRO A 569 23.88 33.90 -32.03
C PRO A 569 23.03 33.54 -33.26
N GLU A 570 23.41 34.05 -34.43
CA GLU A 570 22.86 33.58 -35.71
C GLU A 570 23.18 32.09 -35.96
N ASP A 571 24.33 31.61 -35.48
CA ASP A 571 24.75 30.21 -35.52
C ASP A 571 25.12 29.71 -34.11
N PRO A 572 24.42 28.70 -33.54
CA PRO A 572 24.69 28.22 -32.19
C PRO A 572 25.88 27.24 -32.11
N ARG A 573 26.52 26.84 -33.21
CA ARG A 573 27.66 25.90 -33.21
C ARG A 573 28.81 26.29 -32.26
N PRO A 574 29.21 27.58 -32.14
CA PRO A 574 30.25 27.98 -31.21
C PRO A 574 29.89 27.71 -29.74
N LEU A 575 28.60 27.71 -29.38
CA LEU A 575 28.15 27.42 -28.01
C LEU A 575 28.37 25.95 -27.65
N PHE A 576 28.19 25.02 -28.60
CA PHE A 576 28.50 23.60 -28.35
C PHE A 576 30.00 23.36 -28.18
N ALA A 577 30.84 24.03 -28.98
CA ALA A 577 32.28 23.99 -28.78
C ALA A 577 32.67 24.54 -27.40
N ALA A 578 32.01 25.61 -26.94
CA ALA A 578 32.19 26.13 -25.58
C ALA A 578 31.77 25.11 -24.52
N GLY A 579 30.65 24.39 -24.73
CA GLY A 579 30.20 23.31 -23.85
C GLY A 579 31.19 22.16 -23.75
N GLU A 580 31.83 21.76 -24.86
CA GLU A 580 32.90 20.75 -24.86
C GLU A 580 34.14 21.21 -24.08
N VAL A 581 34.50 22.50 -24.16
CA VAL A 581 35.58 23.09 -23.37
C VAL A 581 35.23 23.11 -21.87
N ILE A 582 33.97 23.38 -21.52
CA ILE A 582 33.48 23.30 -20.13
C ILE A 582 33.56 21.86 -19.62
N ALA A 583 33.14 20.86 -20.42
CA ALA A 583 33.26 19.45 -20.05
C ALA A 583 34.72 19.04 -19.84
N GLN A 584 35.64 19.50 -20.71
CA GLN A 584 37.08 19.29 -20.56
C GLN A 584 37.62 19.94 -19.27
N TRP A 585 37.19 21.16 -18.96
CA TRP A 585 37.56 21.83 -17.70
C TRP A 585 37.10 21.04 -16.48
N ALA A 586 35.88 20.51 -16.48
CA ALA A 586 35.34 19.71 -15.39
C ALA A 586 36.16 18.40 -15.18
N LEU A 587 36.61 17.77 -16.26
CA LEU A 587 37.54 16.63 -16.20
C LEU A 587 38.90 17.03 -15.60
N GLU A 588 39.49 18.14 -16.05
CA GLU A 588 40.78 18.61 -15.53
C GLU A 588 40.74 18.92 -14.03
N LEU A 589 39.63 19.46 -13.52
CA LEU A 589 39.43 19.67 -12.08
C LEU A 589 39.43 18.37 -11.25
N ARG A 590 39.10 17.25 -11.88
CA ARG A 590 39.14 15.91 -11.27
C ARG A 590 40.48 15.21 -11.48
N GLY A 591 41.43 15.84 -12.17
CA GLY A 591 42.66 15.20 -12.61
C GLY A 591 42.43 14.16 -13.72
N GLU A 592 41.23 14.12 -14.30
CA GLU A 592 40.91 13.29 -15.45
C GLU A 592 41.36 14.00 -16.73
N ARG A 593 41.85 13.25 -17.70
CA ARG A 593 42.26 13.77 -19.02
C ARG A 593 41.62 12.98 -20.13
N ARG A 594 41.29 13.70 -21.19
CA ARG A 594 40.85 13.17 -22.48
C ARG A 594 41.95 12.39 -23.20
N VAL A 595 41.60 11.29 -23.85
CA VAL A 595 42.53 10.51 -24.70
C VAL A 595 43.02 11.33 -25.89
N ASP A 596 42.18 12.22 -26.42
CA ASP A 596 42.43 13.06 -27.58
C ASP A 596 43.05 14.43 -27.24
N ALA A 597 43.29 14.73 -25.96
CA ALA A 597 43.93 15.98 -25.56
C ALA A 597 45.44 15.93 -25.86
N PRO A 598 46.02 16.97 -26.50
CA PRO A 598 47.46 17.03 -26.76
C PRO A 598 48.25 16.98 -25.43
N TYR A 599 49.33 16.20 -25.40
CA TYR A 599 50.27 16.20 -24.27
C TYR A 599 50.83 17.62 -24.10
N ARG A 600 50.50 18.25 -22.96
CA ARG A 600 51.12 19.51 -22.53
C ARG A 600 52.53 19.29 -22.03
#